data_AF-A0A8X6YW92-F1
#
_entry.id   AF-A0A8X6YW92-F1
#
_cell.length_a   1.000
_cell.length_b   1.000
_cell.length_c   1.000
_cell.angle_alpha   90.00
_cell.angle_beta   90.00
_cell.angle_gamma   90.00
#
_symmetry.space_group_name_H-M   'P 1'
#
loop_
_entity.id
_entity.type
_entity.pdbx_description
1 polymer ?
#
loop_
_entity_poly.entity_id
_entity_poly.type
_entity_poly.pdbx_seq_one_letter_code
_entity_poly.pdbx_strand_id
1 'polypeptide(L)'
;MKGIQFHDDFLTQFLRKNKYDTTRSLKNLQNYVLLRRKYSSKFERVTDEDLSAILPDKFYVLLPKRCPEGCAVIIVKIGNWNPTEFSFENLEKSILFLVMQILRDPMTQICGIKVIYDCKGSSFQQLRYVTPYNTYMYYHAMLVHFHSCVEDLLDFSLDPYYLFLNRWRTKKIGKRKTLINPKTKSNPRGTIEGQSNLY
;
A
#
# COMPACT_ATOMS: atom_id res chain seq x y z
N MET A 1 16.94 -1.20 20.35
CA MET A 1 16.37 -2.54 20.07
C MET A 1 16.99 -3.60 20.99
N LYS A 2 17.07 -3.34 22.31
CA LYS A 2 17.54 -4.37 23.26
C LYS A 2 16.34 -5.18 23.75
N GLY A 3 16.46 -6.50 23.79
CA GLY A 3 15.46 -7.40 24.39
C GLY A 3 14.40 -8.01 23.48
N ILE A 4 14.46 -7.80 22.15
CA ILE A 4 13.57 -8.49 21.19
C ILE A 4 14.39 -9.57 20.50
N GLN A 5 14.05 -10.84 20.75
CA GLN A 5 14.60 -11.95 19.98
C GLN A 5 13.79 -12.11 18.69
N PHE A 6 14.50 -12.09 17.56
CA PHE A 6 13.93 -12.35 16.25
C PHE A 6 14.43 -13.70 15.76
N HIS A 7 13.55 -14.50 15.15
CA HIS A 7 13.94 -15.72 14.46
C HIS A 7 14.69 -15.38 13.16
N ASP A 8 15.60 -16.26 12.75
CA ASP A 8 16.43 -16.07 11.55
C ASP A 8 15.59 -15.93 10.28
N ASP A 9 14.51 -16.69 10.14
CA ASP A 9 13.60 -16.61 8.99
C ASP A 9 12.96 -15.21 8.87
N PHE A 10 12.61 -14.61 10.02
CA PHE A 10 12.05 -13.26 10.07
C PHE A 10 13.09 -12.20 9.72
N LEU A 11 14.35 -12.34 10.16
CA LEU A 11 15.42 -11.40 9.79
C LEU A 11 15.78 -11.54 8.31
N THR A 12 15.79 -12.77 7.80
CA THR A 12 16.10 -13.11 6.41
C THR A 12 15.16 -12.44 5.42
N GLN A 13 13.89 -12.22 5.78
CA GLN A 13 12.95 -11.50 4.91
C GLN A 13 13.42 -10.07 4.61
N PHE A 14 14.03 -9.38 5.58
CA PHE A 14 14.54 -8.03 5.39
C PHE A 14 15.83 -8.04 4.57
N LEU A 15 16.68 -9.04 4.78
CA LEU A 15 17.90 -9.23 3.97
C LEU A 15 17.53 -9.48 2.51
N ARG A 16 16.67 -10.46 2.21
CA ARG A 16 16.22 -10.79 0.85
C ARG A 16 15.59 -9.59 0.16
N LYS A 17 14.67 -8.91 0.85
CA LYS A 17 14.06 -7.66 0.36
C LYS A 17 15.11 -6.64 -0.05
N ASN A 18 16.18 -6.48 0.72
CA ASN A 18 17.20 -5.47 0.46
C ASN A 18 18.43 -6.01 -0.28
N LYS A 19 18.32 -7.16 -0.97
CA LYS A 19 19.43 -7.79 -1.69
C LYS A 19 20.68 -7.94 -0.80
N TYR A 20 20.46 -8.29 0.47
CA TYR A 20 21.48 -8.48 1.50
C TYR A 20 22.29 -7.22 1.86
N ASP A 21 21.85 -6.01 1.47
CA ASP A 21 22.38 -4.76 2.02
C ASP A 21 21.97 -4.64 3.49
N THR A 22 22.93 -4.85 4.38
CA THR A 22 22.72 -4.88 5.83
C THR A 22 22.24 -3.54 6.38
N THR A 23 22.72 -2.42 5.84
CA THR A 23 22.35 -1.07 6.27
C THR A 23 20.89 -0.79 5.93
N ARG A 24 20.49 -1.06 4.68
CA ARG A 24 19.09 -0.93 4.25
C ARG A 24 18.16 -1.90 4.97
N SER A 25 18.63 -3.11 5.22
CA SER A 25 17.88 -4.13 5.97
C SER A 25 17.59 -3.69 7.40
N LEU A 26 18.61 -3.17 8.11
CA LEU A 26 18.45 -2.65 9.46
C LEU A 26 17.47 -1.48 9.50
N LYS A 27 17.58 -0.54 8.56
CA LYS A 27 16.65 0.59 8.44
C LYS A 27 15.21 0.12 8.22
N ASN A 28 15.00 -0.87 7.36
CA ASN A 28 13.67 -1.45 7.13
C ASN A 28 13.12 -2.20 8.35
N LEU A 29 13.96 -2.93 9.07
CA LEU A 29 13.58 -3.58 10.32
C LEU A 29 13.20 -2.54 11.40
N GLN A 30 13.92 -1.43 11.50
CA GLN A 30 13.55 -0.32 12.39
C GLN A 30 12.20 0.29 12.01
N ASN A 31 11.97 0.52 10.72
CA ASN A 31 10.67 1.00 10.22
C ASN A 31 9.54 0.03 10.52
N TYR A 32 9.78 -1.29 10.42
CA TYR A 32 8.82 -2.32 10.84
C TYR A 32 8.48 -2.21 12.32
N VAL A 33 9.49 -2.10 13.19
CA VAL A 33 9.28 -1.97 14.64
C VAL A 33 8.50 -0.71 14.98
N LEU A 34 8.80 0.42 14.32
CA LEU A 34 8.04 1.67 14.49
C LEU A 34 6.60 1.57 14.01
N LEU A 35 6.37 0.94 12.85
CA LEU A 35 5.03 0.69 12.32
C LEU A 35 4.23 -0.19 13.30
N ARG A 36 4.80 -1.31 13.74
CA ARG A 36 4.17 -2.23 14.69
C ARG A 36 3.84 -1.55 16.01
N ARG A 37 4.72 -0.68 16.52
CA ARG A 37 4.45 0.10 17.73
C ARG A 37 3.33 1.13 17.53
N LYS A 38 3.33 1.82 16.39
CA LYS A 38 2.34 2.86 16.07
C LYS A 38 0.94 2.30 15.86
N TYR A 39 0.84 1.11 15.27
CA TYR A 39 -0.42 0.45 14.93
C TYR A 39 -0.60 -0.86 15.70
N SER A 40 -0.21 -0.88 16.98
CA SER A 40 -0.10 -2.11 17.78
C SER A 40 -1.37 -2.94 17.82
N SER A 41 -2.54 -2.29 17.91
CA SER A 41 -3.84 -2.98 17.91
C SER A 41 -4.05 -3.82 16.65
N LYS A 42 -3.51 -3.39 15.50
CA LYS A 42 -3.65 -4.10 14.22
C LYS A 42 -2.73 -5.31 14.08
N PHE A 43 -1.72 -5.42 14.94
CA PHE A 43 -0.79 -6.56 15.01
C PHE A 43 -1.13 -7.52 16.16
N GLU A 44 -2.29 -7.35 16.79
CA GLU A 44 -2.84 -8.30 17.74
C GLU A 44 -3.16 -9.63 17.06
N ARG A 45 -3.32 -10.67 17.87
CA ARG A 45 -3.67 -12.00 17.40
C ARG A 45 -5.05 -11.96 16.73
N VAL A 46 -5.13 -12.52 15.54
CA VAL A 46 -6.40 -12.86 14.88
C VAL A 46 -6.90 -14.18 15.46
N THR A 47 -8.17 -14.24 15.86
CA THR A 47 -8.75 -15.46 16.46
C THR A 47 -9.24 -16.42 15.39
N ASP A 48 -9.52 -17.67 15.77
CA ASP A 48 -10.05 -18.66 14.83
C ASP A 48 -11.46 -18.26 14.36
N GLU A 49 -12.23 -17.58 15.22
CA GLU A 49 -13.54 -17.01 14.88
C GLU A 49 -13.40 -15.93 13.80
N ASP A 50 -12.43 -15.01 13.92
CA ASP A 50 -12.16 -13.99 12.90
C ASP A 50 -11.80 -14.64 11.56
N LEU A 51 -10.95 -15.66 11.56
CA LEU A 51 -10.60 -16.40 10.35
C LEU A 51 -11.82 -17.11 9.75
N SER A 52 -12.65 -17.72 10.60
CA SER A 52 -13.88 -18.40 10.18
C SER A 52 -14.93 -17.47 9.59
N ALA A 53 -14.91 -16.17 9.92
CA ALA A 53 -15.79 -15.18 9.31
C ALA A 53 -15.30 -14.76 7.92
N ILE A 54 -14.00 -14.81 7.65
CA ILE A 54 -13.40 -14.32 6.40
C ILE A 54 -13.28 -15.42 5.33
N LEU A 55 -13.02 -16.65 5.76
CA LEU A 55 -12.75 -17.79 4.88
C LEU A 55 -13.97 -18.26 4.05
N PRO A 56 -15.20 -18.34 4.59
CA PRO A 56 -16.37 -18.83 3.85
C PRO A 56 -16.72 -17.94 2.66
N ASP A 57 -16.61 -16.62 2.84
CA ASP A 57 -17.02 -15.62 1.85
C ASP A 57 -15.95 -15.33 0.80
N LYS A 58 -14.79 -16.01 0.86
CA LYS A 58 -13.68 -15.88 -0.10
C LYS A 58 -13.29 -14.42 -0.35
N PHE A 59 -13.29 -13.60 0.70
CA PHE A 59 -12.92 -12.19 0.59
C PHE A 59 -11.48 -12.03 0.08
N TYR A 60 -10.57 -12.84 0.62
CA TYR A 60 -9.22 -13.04 0.06
C TYR A 60 -9.11 -14.43 -0.56
N VAL A 61 -8.62 -14.52 -1.78
CA VAL A 61 -8.27 -15.79 -2.42
C VAL A 61 -6.81 -15.73 -2.84
N LEU A 62 -5.96 -16.50 -2.15
CA LEU A 62 -4.59 -16.76 -2.60
C LEU A 62 -4.65 -17.81 -3.71
N LEU A 63 -4.19 -17.45 -4.91
CA LEU A 63 -4.18 -18.39 -6.03
C LEU A 63 -3.10 -19.47 -5.81
N PRO A 64 -3.40 -20.74 -6.16
CA PRO A 64 -2.43 -21.84 -6.01
C PRO A 64 -1.26 -21.72 -6.99
N LYS A 65 -1.46 -21.03 -8.12
CA LYS A 65 -0.43 -20.77 -9.12
C LYS A 65 0.09 -19.35 -8.97
N ARG A 66 1.40 -19.20 -9.07
CA ARG A 66 2.09 -17.91 -9.19
C ARG A 66 1.89 -17.34 -10.59
N CYS A 67 2.09 -16.03 -10.71
CA CYS A 67 2.20 -15.40 -12.03
C CYS A 67 3.49 -15.84 -12.74
N PRO A 68 3.64 -15.58 -14.05
CA PRO A 68 4.87 -15.91 -14.80
C PRO A 68 6.15 -15.31 -14.20
N GLU A 69 6.05 -14.18 -13.52
CA GLU A 69 7.18 -13.52 -12.84
C GLU A 69 7.50 -14.14 -11.45
N GLY A 70 6.76 -15.16 -11.01
CA GLY A 70 6.96 -15.86 -9.73
C GLY A 70 6.27 -15.21 -8.53
N CYS A 71 5.51 -14.13 -8.72
CA CYS A 71 4.79 -13.45 -7.64
C CYS A 71 3.60 -14.29 -7.18
N ALA A 72 3.32 -14.26 -5.87
CA ALA A 72 2.06 -14.78 -5.35
C ALA A 72 0.91 -13.88 -5.83
N VAL A 73 -0.25 -14.45 -6.18
CA VAL A 73 -1.40 -13.69 -6.67
C VAL A 73 -2.53 -13.79 -5.67
N ILE A 74 -3.05 -12.64 -5.23
CA ILE A 74 -4.18 -12.53 -4.30
C ILE A 74 -5.34 -11.86 -5.04
N ILE A 75 -6.54 -12.44 -4.94
CA ILE A 75 -7.78 -11.79 -5.36
C ILE A 75 -8.48 -11.27 -4.11
N VAL A 76 -8.85 -9.98 -4.11
CA VAL A 76 -9.61 -9.31 -3.06
C VAL A 76 -11.00 -8.98 -3.59
N LYS A 77 -12.02 -9.64 -3.05
CA LYS A 77 -13.42 -9.46 -3.49
C LYS A 77 -14.13 -8.45 -2.60
N ILE A 78 -14.06 -7.17 -2.96
CA ILE A 78 -14.52 -6.07 -2.11
C ILE A 78 -16.02 -6.19 -1.76
N GLY A 79 -16.85 -6.65 -2.71
CA GLY A 79 -18.28 -6.85 -2.49
C GLY A 79 -18.64 -7.93 -1.48
N ASN A 80 -17.72 -8.84 -1.17
CA ASN A 80 -17.96 -9.94 -0.23
C ASN A 80 -17.69 -9.54 1.22
N TRP A 81 -17.18 -8.34 1.49
CA TRP A 81 -17.02 -7.86 2.85
C TRP A 81 -18.25 -7.08 3.29
N ASN A 82 -18.85 -7.55 4.38
CA ASN A 82 -19.92 -6.88 5.09
C ASN A 82 -19.39 -6.19 6.37
N PRO A 83 -19.31 -4.85 6.41
CA PRO A 83 -18.80 -4.12 7.57
C PRO A 83 -19.64 -4.29 8.85
N THR A 84 -20.90 -4.75 8.75
CA THR A 84 -21.76 -4.97 9.93
C THR A 84 -21.50 -6.30 10.62
N GLU A 85 -21.11 -7.32 9.85
CA GLU A 85 -20.81 -8.67 10.36
C GLU A 85 -19.34 -8.79 10.72
N PHE A 86 -18.46 -8.15 9.94
CA PHE A 86 -17.03 -8.16 10.17
C PHE A 86 -16.47 -6.75 10.18
N SER A 87 -16.03 -6.30 11.36
CA SER A 87 -15.60 -4.93 11.56
C SER A 87 -14.39 -4.58 10.67
N PHE A 88 -14.27 -3.31 10.29
CA PHE A 88 -13.11 -2.84 9.53
C PHE A 88 -11.78 -3.01 10.30
N GLU A 89 -11.82 -2.96 11.63
CA GLU A 89 -10.62 -3.21 12.45
C GLU A 89 -10.17 -4.67 12.35
N ASN A 90 -11.11 -5.61 12.40
CA ASN A 90 -10.78 -7.03 12.23
C ASN A 90 -10.34 -7.31 10.79
N LEU A 91 -10.90 -6.60 9.80
CA LEU A 91 -10.42 -6.62 8.42
C LEU A 91 -8.96 -6.17 8.32
N GLU A 92 -8.60 -5.06 8.97
CA GLU A 92 -7.22 -4.58 9.02
C GLU A 92 -6.26 -5.61 9.62
N LYS A 93 -6.65 -6.23 10.74
CA LYS A 93 -5.86 -7.30 11.41
C LYS A 93 -5.68 -8.50 10.47
N SER A 94 -6.74 -8.91 9.77
CA SER A 94 -6.72 -10.05 8.87
C SER A 94 -5.83 -9.84 7.64
N ILE A 95 -5.79 -8.62 7.08
CA ILE A 95 -4.89 -8.29 5.95
C ILE A 95 -3.44 -8.43 6.39
N LEU A 96 -3.10 -7.83 7.54
CA LEU A 96 -1.74 -7.91 8.06
C LEU A 96 -1.36 -9.36 8.37
N PHE A 97 -2.27 -10.13 8.96
CA PHE A 97 -2.07 -11.55 9.19
C PHE A 97 -1.81 -12.32 7.89
N LEU A 98 -2.67 -12.16 6.88
CA LEU A 98 -2.53 -12.82 5.58
C LEU A 98 -1.17 -12.50 4.95
N VAL A 99 -0.80 -11.22 4.91
CA VAL A 99 0.48 -10.77 4.34
C VAL A 99 1.66 -11.38 5.09
N MET A 100 1.62 -11.40 6.43
CA MET A 100 2.65 -12.04 7.24
C MET A 100 2.75 -13.55 6.99
N GLN A 101 1.63 -14.25 6.76
CA GLN A 101 1.66 -15.67 6.42
C GLN A 101 2.26 -15.93 5.04
N ILE A 102 1.87 -15.15 4.03
CA ILE A 102 2.40 -15.32 2.66
C ILE A 102 3.90 -15.01 2.62
N LEU A 103 4.36 -14.04 3.42
CA LEU A 103 5.78 -13.72 3.57
C LEU A 103 6.62 -14.83 4.20
N ARG A 104 6.05 -15.91 4.73
CA ARG A 104 6.82 -17.07 5.17
C ARG A 104 7.47 -17.83 4.01
N ASP A 105 6.91 -17.71 2.81
CA ASP A 105 7.48 -18.34 1.63
C ASP A 105 8.64 -17.50 1.04
N PRO A 106 9.85 -18.08 0.90
CA PRO A 106 11.01 -17.40 0.34
C PRO A 106 10.79 -16.83 -1.07
N MET A 107 10.02 -17.53 -1.92
CA MET A 107 9.75 -17.07 -3.28
C MET A 107 8.96 -15.77 -3.28
N THR A 108 8.01 -15.62 -2.35
CA THR A 108 7.23 -14.39 -2.21
C THR A 108 8.05 -13.25 -1.62
N GLN A 109 9.01 -13.53 -0.74
CA GLN A 109 9.94 -12.51 -0.24
C GLN A 109 10.81 -11.90 -1.36
N ILE A 110 11.10 -12.69 -2.40
CA ILE A 110 11.96 -12.29 -3.54
C ILE A 110 11.13 -11.70 -4.67
N CYS A 111 10.10 -12.42 -5.12
CA CYS A 111 9.26 -12.03 -6.27
C CYS A 111 8.17 -11.03 -5.90
N GLY A 112 7.68 -11.05 -4.65
CA GLY A 112 6.59 -10.20 -4.19
C GLY A 112 5.19 -10.73 -4.47
N ILE A 113 4.20 -9.84 -4.44
CA ILE A 113 2.77 -10.17 -4.49
C ILE A 113 2.07 -9.29 -5.53
N LYS A 114 1.17 -9.88 -6.32
CA LYS A 114 0.23 -9.15 -7.17
C LYS A 114 -1.17 -9.26 -6.58
N VAL A 115 -1.88 -8.14 -6.51
CA VAL A 115 -3.22 -8.06 -5.94
C VAL A 115 -4.20 -7.65 -7.03
N ILE A 116 -5.26 -8.45 -7.18
CA ILE A 116 -6.37 -8.20 -8.08
C ILE A 116 -7.57 -7.81 -7.22
N TYR A 117 -8.09 -6.60 -7.42
CA TYR A 117 -9.31 -6.16 -6.73
C TYR A 117 -10.52 -6.45 -7.62
N ASP A 118 -11.38 -7.36 -7.16
CA ASP A 118 -12.69 -7.61 -7.73
C ASP A 118 -13.71 -6.72 -7.00
N CYS A 119 -14.09 -5.64 -7.69
CA CYS A 119 -15.02 -4.64 -7.17
C CYS A 119 -16.49 -4.99 -7.42
N LYS A 120 -16.79 -6.17 -7.99
CA LYS A 120 -18.16 -6.62 -8.24
C LYS A 120 -18.91 -6.72 -6.91
N GLY A 121 -20.14 -6.17 -6.88
CA GLY A 121 -20.98 -6.17 -5.69
C GLY A 121 -20.53 -5.21 -4.58
N SER A 122 -19.49 -4.41 -4.80
CA SER A 122 -19.11 -3.36 -3.85
C SER A 122 -20.16 -2.26 -3.79
N SER A 123 -20.38 -1.71 -2.59
CA SER A 123 -21.29 -0.58 -2.36
C SER A 123 -20.53 0.65 -1.88
N PHE A 124 -21.21 1.80 -1.84
CA PHE A 124 -20.65 3.02 -1.26
C PHE A 124 -20.36 2.91 0.25
N GLN A 125 -20.92 1.90 0.95
CA GLN A 125 -20.62 1.67 2.36
C GLN A 125 -19.16 1.25 2.55
N GLN A 126 -18.64 0.34 1.72
CA GLN A 126 -17.24 -0.08 1.78
C GLN A 126 -16.28 1.08 1.43
N LEU A 127 -16.68 1.98 0.51
CA LEU A 127 -15.88 3.14 0.12
C LEU A 127 -15.60 4.11 1.29
N ARG A 128 -16.48 4.16 2.31
CA ARG A 128 -16.29 5.03 3.50
C ARG A 128 -15.02 4.70 4.28
N TYR A 129 -14.54 3.46 4.17
CA TYR A 129 -13.34 2.99 4.86
C TYR A 129 -12.05 3.27 4.09
N VAL A 130 -12.15 3.71 2.83
CA VAL A 130 -11.01 4.16 2.00
C VAL A 130 -10.64 5.60 2.39
N THR A 131 -10.16 5.76 3.62
CA THR A 131 -9.71 7.06 4.12
C THR A 131 -8.23 7.29 3.81
N PRO A 132 -7.77 8.55 3.61
CA PRO A 132 -6.36 8.84 3.41
C PRO A 132 -5.45 8.30 4.53
N TYR A 133 -5.98 8.22 5.76
CA TYR A 133 -5.27 7.65 6.91
C TYR A 133 -5.06 6.15 6.76
N ASN A 134 -6.12 5.40 6.46
CA ASN A 134 -6.08 3.95 6.27
C ASN A 134 -5.18 3.60 5.07
N THR A 135 -5.39 4.24 3.92
CA THR A 135 -4.57 4.03 2.72
C THR A 135 -3.09 4.32 2.97
N TYR A 136 -2.76 5.37 3.72
CA TYR A 136 -1.37 5.69 4.06
C TYR A 136 -0.73 4.62 4.93
N MET A 137 -1.46 4.09 5.91
CA MET A 137 -0.97 3.00 6.74
C MET A 137 -0.71 1.74 5.90
N TYR A 138 -1.66 1.30 5.06
CA TYR A 138 -1.48 0.13 4.20
C TYR A 138 -0.28 0.29 3.28
N TYR A 139 -0.15 1.46 2.63
CA TYR A 139 1.00 1.77 1.80
C TYR A 139 2.32 1.68 2.58
N HIS A 140 2.36 2.23 3.79
CA HIS A 140 3.56 2.16 4.64
C HIS A 140 3.87 0.72 5.09
N ALA A 141 2.85 -0.09 5.41
CA ALA A 141 3.01 -1.49 5.74
C ALA A 141 3.57 -2.28 4.54
N MET A 142 2.99 -2.08 3.36
CA MET A 142 3.48 -2.70 2.12
C MET A 142 4.92 -2.31 1.83
N LEU A 143 5.29 -1.03 1.94
CA LEU A 143 6.67 -0.58 1.72
C LEU A 143 7.67 -1.17 2.72
N VAL A 144 7.25 -1.47 3.94
CA VAL A 144 8.13 -2.09 4.95
C VAL A 144 8.39 -3.55 4.60
N HIS A 145 7.40 -4.26 4.07
CA HIS A 145 7.50 -5.69 3.76
C HIS A 145 8.01 -5.99 2.34
N PHE A 146 7.67 -5.18 1.34
CA PHE A 146 7.96 -5.44 -0.08
C PHE A 146 8.87 -4.36 -0.68
N HIS A 147 9.80 -4.76 -1.56
CA HIS A 147 10.77 -3.84 -2.16
C HIS A 147 10.17 -3.01 -3.29
N SER A 148 9.32 -3.62 -4.13
CA SER A 148 8.84 -2.98 -5.38
C SER A 148 7.63 -3.66 -6.05
N CYS A 149 7.28 -4.89 -5.69
CA CYS A 149 6.26 -5.67 -6.41
C CYS A 149 4.97 -5.73 -5.60
N VAL A 150 4.23 -4.63 -5.63
CA VAL A 150 2.78 -4.64 -5.47
C VAL A 150 2.25 -3.95 -6.71
N GLU A 151 2.00 -4.73 -7.75
CA GLU A 151 1.18 -4.26 -8.86
C GLU A 151 -0.27 -4.50 -8.46
N ASP A 152 -0.94 -3.43 -8.04
CA ASP A 152 -2.39 -3.41 -7.91
C ASP A 152 -2.97 -3.42 -9.33
N LEU A 153 -3.36 -4.59 -9.82
CA LEU A 153 -4.07 -4.72 -11.08
C LEU A 153 -5.55 -4.44 -10.77
N LEU A 154 -5.92 -3.16 -10.87
CA LEU A 154 -7.32 -2.74 -10.91
C LEU A 154 -7.89 -3.18 -12.25
N ASP A 155 -8.90 -4.05 -12.24
CA ASP A 155 -9.67 -4.31 -13.45
C ASP A 155 -10.49 -3.04 -13.76
N PHE A 156 -10.14 -2.35 -14.86
CA PHE A 156 -10.55 -0.98 -15.19
C PHE A 156 -12.00 -0.85 -15.65
N SER A 157 -12.78 -1.92 -15.57
CA SER A 157 -14.17 -1.95 -16.00
C SER A 157 -15.08 -1.47 -14.88
N LEU A 158 -15.38 -0.16 -14.87
CA LEU A 158 -16.46 0.49 -14.10
C LEU A 158 -16.28 0.58 -12.57
N ASP A 159 -15.22 1.27 -12.11
CA ASP A 159 -14.99 1.45 -10.68
C ASP A 159 -15.06 2.92 -10.17
N PRO A 160 -16.06 3.32 -9.36
CA PRO A 160 -16.11 4.64 -8.71
C PRO A 160 -14.90 4.91 -7.76
N TYR A 161 -14.14 3.89 -7.38
CA TYR A 161 -12.96 3.99 -6.53
C TYR A 161 -11.75 4.58 -7.29
N TYR A 162 -11.66 4.38 -8.61
CA TYR A 162 -10.63 4.97 -9.47
C TYR A 162 -10.75 6.51 -9.53
N LEU A 163 -11.98 7.03 -9.65
CA LEU A 163 -12.24 8.47 -9.66
C LEU A 163 -11.87 9.14 -8.33
N PHE A 164 -12.14 8.48 -7.20
CA PHE A 164 -11.78 8.99 -5.87
C PHE A 164 -10.26 9.01 -5.65
N LEU A 165 -9.56 7.91 -5.97
CA LEU A 165 -8.11 7.80 -5.81
C LEU A 165 -7.35 8.73 -6.76
N ASN A 166 -7.80 8.88 -8.01
CA ASN A 166 -7.21 9.87 -8.94
C ASN A 166 -7.48 11.31 -8.52
N ARG A 167 -8.67 11.62 -7.99
CA ARG A 167 -8.97 12.95 -7.44
C ARG A 167 -8.10 13.28 -6.23
N TRP A 168 -7.77 12.30 -5.39
CA TRP A 168 -6.84 12.50 -4.27
C TRP A 168 -5.38 12.63 -4.73
N ARG A 169 -4.93 11.79 -5.67
CA ARG A 169 -3.58 11.82 -6.27
C ARG A 169 -3.31 13.17 -6.97
N THR A 170 -4.25 13.65 -7.78
CA THR A 170 -4.16 14.96 -8.45
C THR A 170 -4.15 16.13 -7.47
N LYS A 171 -4.96 16.08 -6.39
CA LYS A 171 -4.95 17.10 -5.33
C LYS A 171 -3.62 17.17 -4.56
N LYS A 172 -2.95 16.03 -4.33
CA LYS A 172 -1.65 15.98 -3.61
C LYS A 172 -0.48 16.46 -4.48
N ILE A 173 -0.51 16.17 -5.78
CA ILE A 173 0.48 16.66 -6.76
C ILE A 173 0.28 18.15 -7.04
N GLY A 174 -0.97 18.62 -7.13
CA GLY A 174 -1.30 20.04 -7.29
C GLY A 174 -0.83 20.89 -6.11
N LYS A 175 -0.98 20.40 -4.87
CA LYS A 175 -0.47 21.08 -3.66
C LYS A 175 1.07 21.07 -3.54
N ARG A 176 1.76 20.06 -4.09
CA ARG A 176 3.24 20.06 -4.14
C ARG A 176 3.78 21.05 -5.16
N LYS A 177 3.10 21.25 -6.29
CA LYS A 177 3.51 22.26 -7.30
C LYS A 177 3.32 23.70 -6.81
N THR A 178 2.29 23.99 -6.01
CA THR A 178 2.06 25.34 -5.46
C THR A 178 2.99 25.70 -4.30
N LEU A 179 3.57 24.72 -3.58
CA LEU A 179 4.51 24.97 -2.48
C LEU A 179 5.98 25.12 -2.92
N ILE A 180 6.32 24.76 -4.16
CA ILE A 180 7.70 24.84 -4.69
C ILE A 180 7.98 26.14 -5.46
N ASN A 181 6.99 27.04 -5.62
CA ASN A 181 7.29 28.34 -6.22
C ASN A 181 6.57 29.54 -5.57
N PRO A 182 7.10 30.06 -4.45
CA PRO A 182 6.81 31.40 -3.99
C PRO A 182 8.05 32.27 -4.14
N LYS A 183 8.35 32.77 -5.36
CA LYS A 183 9.00 34.07 -5.67
C LYS A 183 9.52 34.11 -7.11
N THR A 184 8.73 34.73 -7.99
CA THR A 184 9.19 35.76 -8.95
C THR A 184 7.98 36.59 -9.37
N LYS A 185 7.58 37.53 -8.50
CA LYS A 185 6.87 38.73 -8.95
C LYS A 185 7.93 39.80 -9.17
N SER A 186 8.21 40.14 -10.43
CA SER A 186 8.68 41.47 -10.81
C SER A 186 7.70 42.04 -11.84
N ASN A 187 7.33 43.29 -11.59
CA ASN A 187 6.20 44.05 -12.14
C ASN A 187 6.52 44.62 -13.54
N PRO A 188 5.53 44.94 -14.40
CA PRO A 188 5.72 45.47 -15.74
C PRO A 188 5.70 47.02 -15.75
N ARG A 189 6.50 47.64 -16.63
CA ARG A 189 6.47 49.03 -17.19
C ARG A 189 7.86 49.29 -17.81
N GLY A 190 8.07 49.82 -19.01
CA GLY A 190 7.20 50.36 -20.04
C GLY A 190 7.97 50.56 -21.37
N THR A 191 7.26 50.36 -22.47
CA THR A 191 7.12 51.22 -23.67
C THR A 191 8.33 51.89 -24.40
N ILE A 192 8.39 51.56 -25.71
CA ILE A 192 8.65 52.30 -26.99
C ILE A 192 10.05 52.68 -27.51
N GLU A 193 10.15 52.50 -28.85
CA GLU A 193 11.01 53.12 -29.89
C GLU A 193 12.50 52.70 -29.89
N GLY A 194 13.20 52.44 -30.99
CA GLY A 194 13.08 52.65 -32.44
C GLY A 194 14.53 52.65 -33.01
N GLN A 195 14.71 52.51 -34.33
CA GLN A 195 15.99 52.62 -35.11
C GLN A 195 16.86 51.33 -35.16
N SER A 196 16.95 50.59 -36.28
CA SER A 196 17.54 50.86 -37.63
C SER A 196 19.07 50.69 -37.70
N ASN A 197 19.49 49.67 -38.48
CA ASN A 197 20.73 49.45 -39.24
C ASN A 197 22.10 49.77 -38.61
N LEU A 198 23.07 48.85 -38.75
CA LEU A 198 24.23 48.98 -39.66
C LEU A 198 25.27 47.85 -39.44
N TYR A 199 25.71 47.28 -40.57
CA TYR A 199 26.85 46.37 -40.86
C TYR A 199 26.79 44.91 -40.41
#